data_AF-A0A7R9QJI1-F1
#
_entry.id   AF-A0A7R9QJI1-F1
#
_cell.length_a   1.000
_cell.length_b   1.000
_cell.length_c   1.000
_cell.angle_alpha   90.00
_cell.angle_beta   90.00
_cell.angle_gamma   90.00
#
_symmetry.space_group_name_H-M   'P 1'
#
loop_
_entity.id
_entity.type
_entity.pdbx_description
1 polymer ?
#
loop_
_entity_poly.entity_id
_entity_poly.type
_entity_poly.pdbx_seq_one_letter_code
_entity_poly.pdbx_strand_id
1 'polypeptide(L)'
;MNIHTTEDTTVLGQFIPKGTRIMGNIWAVHNDPKVWHKPQDFNLNRFLTSDGKELLKFDYFIPFSMGRRNCAGEGLARVEVFLYFVSLLQRYTISAANDGTVVSLVERFGLILQPTDAVVFRFQKRV
;
A
#
# COMPACT_ATOMS: atom_id res chain seq x y z
N MET A 1 -14.30 14.17 8.64
CA MET A 1 -14.19 12.71 8.41
C MET A 1 -15.11 12.01 9.40
N ASN A 2 -16.24 11.47 8.91
CA ASN A 2 -17.31 10.95 9.77
C ASN A 2 -17.17 9.42 9.96
N ILE A 3 -16.10 8.99 10.65
CA ILE A 3 -15.84 7.57 10.94
C ILE A 3 -16.15 7.32 12.41
N HIS A 4 -17.42 7.02 12.68
CA HIS A 4 -17.91 6.66 14.02
C HIS A 4 -18.97 5.57 13.93
N THR A 5 -19.21 4.88 15.04
CA THR A 5 -20.29 3.88 15.16
C THR A 5 -21.66 4.56 15.05
N THR A 6 -22.52 4.06 14.15
CA THR A 6 -23.86 4.65 13.92
C THR A 6 -24.89 4.24 14.96
N GLU A 7 -24.59 3.20 15.73
CA GLU A 7 -25.39 2.62 16.79
C GLU A 7 -24.48 1.92 17.81
N ASP A 8 -25.04 1.58 18.97
CA ASP A 8 -24.37 0.73 19.95
C ASP A 8 -24.09 -0.64 19.33
N THR A 9 -22.87 -1.14 19.48
CA THR A 9 -22.47 -2.40 18.83
C THR A 9 -21.49 -3.19 19.68
N THR A 10 -21.15 -4.39 19.24
CA THR A 10 -20.15 -5.25 19.87
C THR A 10 -19.15 -5.73 18.83
N VAL A 11 -17.86 -5.51 19.08
CA VAL A 11 -16.77 -5.94 18.20
C VAL A 11 -15.81 -6.79 19.01
N LEU A 12 -15.53 -8.01 18.54
CA LEU A 12 -14.66 -8.97 19.24
C LEU A 12 -15.08 -9.19 20.72
N GLY A 13 -16.39 -9.20 20.99
CA GLY A 13 -16.95 -9.35 22.34
C GLY A 13 -16.88 -8.10 23.22
N GLN A 14 -16.38 -6.97 22.71
CA GLN A 14 -16.31 -5.70 23.43
C GLN A 14 -17.44 -4.77 23.02
N PHE A 15 -18.18 -4.23 24.00
CA PHE A 15 -19.23 -3.24 23.74
C PHE A 15 -18.62 -1.90 23.31
N ILE A 16 -19.17 -1.32 22.24
CA ILE A 16 -18.77 -0.03 21.69
C ILE A 16 -20.01 0.87 21.57
N PRO A 17 -20.07 1.98 22.33
CA PRO A 17 -21.19 2.92 22.25
C PRO A 17 -21.31 3.59 20.87
N LYS A 18 -22.53 3.96 20.50
CA LYS A 18 -22.84 4.84 19.37
C LYS A 18 -22.03 6.14 19.45
N GLY A 19 -21.57 6.62 18.29
CA GLY A 19 -20.79 7.84 18.15
C GLY A 19 -19.31 7.68 18.49
N THR A 20 -18.86 6.47 18.84
CA THR A 20 -17.44 6.19 19.09
C THR A 20 -16.65 6.28 17.80
N ARG A 21 -15.59 7.09 17.80
CA ARG A 21 -14.71 7.26 16.65
C ARG A 21 -13.87 6.01 16.44
N ILE A 22 -13.85 5.49 15.21
CA ILE A 22 -13.09 4.29 14.84
C ILE A 22 -11.97 4.69 13.88
N MET A 23 -10.80 4.11 14.07
CA MET A 23 -9.65 4.31 13.19
C MET A 23 -9.06 2.96 12.83
N GLY A 24 -9.08 2.61 11.54
CA GLY A 24 -8.40 1.43 11.02
C GLY A 24 -6.91 1.73 10.82
N ASN A 25 -6.04 0.86 11.31
CA ASN A 25 -4.60 0.96 11.10
C ASN A 25 -4.17 0.07 9.92
N ILE A 26 -4.33 0.59 8.69
CA ILE A 26 -3.98 -0.14 7.46
C ILE A 26 -2.48 -0.48 7.42
N TRP A 27 -1.62 0.43 7.89
CA TRP A 27 -0.18 0.19 7.97
C TRP A 27 0.14 -1.05 8.80
N ALA A 28 -0.49 -1.19 9.97
CA ALA A 28 -0.31 -2.38 10.81
C ALA A 28 -0.84 -3.65 10.13
N VAL A 29 -1.99 -3.59 9.44
CA VAL A 29 -2.53 -4.74 8.67
C VAL A 29 -1.56 -5.20 7.60
N HIS A 30 -0.90 -4.28 6.88
CA HIS A 30 0.08 -4.61 5.83
C HIS A 30 1.46 -5.01 6.36
N ASN A 31 1.73 -4.75 7.64
CA ASN A 31 3.02 -5.06 8.29
C ASN A 31 2.94 -6.15 9.36
N ASP A 32 1.77 -6.77 9.59
CA ASP A 32 1.60 -7.80 10.61
C ASP A 32 2.37 -9.09 10.22
N PRO A 33 3.40 -9.52 10.98
CA PRO A 33 4.16 -10.73 10.68
C PRO A 33 3.35 -12.02 10.83
N LYS A 34 2.16 -11.99 11.46
CA LYS A 34 1.24 -13.13 11.53
C LYS A 34 0.49 -13.36 10.22
N VAL A 35 0.35 -12.30 9.41
CA VAL A 35 -0.33 -12.34 8.11
C VAL A 35 0.70 -12.41 6.97
N TRP A 36 1.77 -11.63 7.06
CA TRP A 36 2.77 -11.48 6.00
C TRP A 36 4.10 -12.06 6.42
N HIS A 37 4.59 -13.08 5.70
CA HIS A 37 5.94 -13.59 5.92
C HIS A 37 6.99 -12.53 5.56
N LYS A 38 7.88 -12.14 6.48
CA LYS A 38 8.87 -11.05 6.27
C LYS A 38 8.21 -9.78 5.70
N PRO A 39 7.38 -9.08 6.49
CA PRO A 39 6.58 -7.93 6.00
C PRO A 39 7.43 -6.76 5.50
N GLN A 40 8.65 -6.62 6.03
CA GLN A 40 9.57 -5.54 5.65
C GLN A 40 10.31 -5.79 4.33
N ASP A 41 10.26 -7.03 3.80
CA ASP A 41 10.91 -7.35 2.53
C ASP A 41 9.98 -6.99 1.37
N PHE A 42 10.50 -6.18 0.43
CA PHE A 42 9.86 -5.96 -0.86
C PHE A 42 9.92 -7.25 -1.70
N ASN A 43 8.91 -8.10 -1.53
CA ASN A 43 8.83 -9.41 -2.17
C ASN A 43 7.53 -9.53 -2.97
N LEU A 44 7.64 -9.45 -4.30
CA LEU A 44 6.50 -9.57 -5.22
C LEU A 44 5.97 -11.00 -5.32
N ASN A 45 6.80 -12.01 -5.07
CA ASN A 45 6.41 -13.43 -5.21
C ASN A 45 5.30 -13.83 -4.23
N ARG A 46 5.13 -13.11 -3.12
CA ARG A 46 4.02 -13.37 -2.18
C ARG A 46 2.65 -13.12 -2.80
N PHE A 47 2.58 -12.36 -3.88
CA PHE A 47 1.33 -12.05 -4.59
C PHE A 47 1.08 -12.95 -5.79
N LEU A 48 1.93 -13.95 -6.03
CA LEU A 48 1.85 -14.82 -7.19
C LEU A 48 1.61 -16.28 -6.77
N THR A 49 0.93 -17.03 -7.64
CA THR A 49 0.89 -18.50 -7.55
C THR A 49 2.31 -19.07 -7.63
N SER A 50 2.49 -20.31 -7.15
CA SER A 50 3.80 -20.98 -7.15
C SER A 50 4.43 -21.12 -8.53
N ASP A 51 3.61 -21.15 -9.60
CA ASP A 51 4.06 -21.16 -11.00
C ASP A 51 4.21 -19.75 -11.63
N GLY A 52 3.89 -18.69 -10.87
CA GLY A 52 4.04 -17.29 -11.27
C GLY A 52 3.03 -16.78 -12.30
N LYS A 53 2.00 -17.55 -12.64
CA LYS A 53 1.07 -17.21 -13.74
C LYS A 53 -0.12 -16.37 -13.31
N GLU A 54 -0.51 -16.43 -12.04
CA GLU A 54 -1.71 -15.76 -11.54
C GLU A 54 -1.42 -14.96 -10.27
N LEU A 55 -2.24 -13.93 -10.06
CA LEU A 55 -2.21 -13.14 -8.84
C LEU A 55 -3.05 -13.80 -7.74
N LEU A 56 -2.46 -13.98 -6.57
CA LEU A 56 -3.18 -14.39 -5.37
C LEU A 56 -3.97 -13.21 -4.80
N LYS A 57 -5.21 -13.46 -4.37
CA LYS A 57 -6.04 -12.49 -3.66
C LYS A 57 -5.89 -12.69 -2.16
N PHE A 58 -5.64 -11.59 -1.45
CA PHE A 58 -5.57 -11.57 0.00
C PHE A 58 -6.62 -10.60 0.54
N ASP A 59 -7.49 -11.07 1.41
CA ASP A 59 -8.51 -10.23 2.07
C ASP A 59 -7.87 -9.12 2.92
N TYR A 60 -6.64 -9.34 3.38
CA TYR A 60 -5.85 -8.38 4.15
C TYR A 60 -5.11 -7.35 3.28
N PHE A 61 -5.07 -7.52 1.95
CA PHE A 61 -4.47 -6.55 1.05
C PHE A 61 -5.46 -5.43 0.69
N ILE A 62 -5.58 -4.47 1.60
CA ILE A 62 -6.53 -3.35 1.53
C ILE A 62 -5.90 -1.95 1.33
N PRO A 63 -5.06 -1.72 0.30
CA PRO A 63 -4.41 -0.41 0.06
C PRO A 63 -5.39 0.74 -0.22
N PHE A 64 -6.63 0.40 -0.61
CA PHE A 64 -7.71 1.36 -0.85
C PHE A 64 -8.82 1.27 0.20
N SER A 65 -8.48 0.79 1.42
CA SER A 65 -9.45 0.47 2.48
C SER A 65 -10.43 -0.64 2.06
N MET A 66 -11.55 -0.79 2.77
CA MET A 66 -12.54 -1.85 2.53
C MET A 66 -13.97 -1.43 2.91
N GLY A 67 -14.94 -2.18 2.41
CA GLY A 67 -16.37 -1.96 2.68
C GLY A 67 -16.94 -0.72 2.00
N ARG A 68 -18.08 -0.21 2.50
CA ARG A 68 -18.86 0.90 1.89
C ARG A 68 -18.11 2.25 1.79
N ARG A 69 -16.93 2.35 2.42
CA ARG A 69 -16.10 3.56 2.45
C ARG A 69 -14.71 3.31 1.87
N ASN A 70 -14.54 2.26 1.07
CA ASN A 70 -13.32 2.08 0.27
C ASN A 70 -13.11 3.27 -0.68
N CYS A 71 -11.90 3.41 -1.19
CA CYS A 71 -11.55 4.51 -2.08
C CYS A 71 -12.39 4.44 -3.36
N ALA A 72 -13.23 5.46 -3.60
CA ALA A 72 -14.00 5.57 -4.83
C ALA A 72 -13.10 5.64 -6.09
N GLY A 73 -11.84 6.07 -5.94
CA GLY A 73 -10.85 6.14 -7.00
C GLY A 73 -10.03 4.87 -7.22
N GLU A 74 -10.29 3.76 -6.51
CA GLU A 74 -9.48 2.53 -6.61
C GLU A 74 -9.33 2.04 -8.05
N GLY A 75 -10.43 1.97 -8.80
CA GLY A 75 -10.41 1.51 -10.19
C GLY A 75 -9.51 2.37 -11.08
N LEU A 76 -9.61 3.70 -10.95
CA LEU A 76 -8.79 4.66 -11.70
C LEU A 76 -7.31 4.54 -11.29
N ALA A 77 -7.03 4.57 -9.98
CA ALA A 77 -5.67 4.53 -9.47
C ALA A 77 -4.92 3.26 -9.91
N ARG A 78 -5.59 2.09 -9.92
CA ARG A 78 -4.98 0.85 -10.40
C ARG A 78 -4.57 0.92 -11.87
N VAL A 79 -5.42 1.48 -12.73
CA VAL A 79 -5.13 1.64 -14.16
C VAL A 79 -4.00 2.64 -14.36
N GLU A 80 -4.06 3.81 -13.72
CA GLU A 80 -3.04 4.85 -13.85
C GLU A 80 -1.67 4.36 -13.37
N VAL A 81 -1.59 3.78 -12.17
CA VAL A 81 -0.34 3.26 -11.62
C VAL A 81 0.23 2.18 -12.55
N PHE A 82 -0.59 1.24 -13.02
CA PHE A 82 -0.12 0.21 -13.95
C PHE A 82 0.46 0.82 -15.23
N LEU A 83 -0.26 1.76 -15.86
CA LEU A 83 0.17 2.40 -17.10
C LEU A 83 1.45 3.22 -16.91
N TYR A 84 1.57 3.97 -15.81
CA TYR A 84 2.79 4.71 -15.50
C TYR A 84 3.98 3.77 -15.32
N PHE A 85 3.86 2.74 -14.48
CA PHE A 85 4.95 1.79 -14.24
C PHE A 85 5.37 1.08 -15.52
N VAL A 86 4.42 0.52 -16.28
CA VAL A 86 4.73 -0.21 -17.51
C VAL A 86 5.36 0.71 -18.55
N SER A 87 4.81 1.91 -18.77
CA SER A 87 5.35 2.86 -19.77
C SER A 87 6.77 3.30 -19.43
N LEU A 88 7.06 3.54 -18.15
CA LEU A 88 8.39 3.91 -17.69
C LEU A 88 9.37 2.74 -17.81
N LEU A 89 9.02 1.57 -17.30
CA LEU A 89 9.92 0.40 -17.25
C LEU A 89 10.16 -0.22 -18.63
N GLN A 90 9.23 -0.09 -19.58
CA GLN A 90 9.45 -0.52 -20.97
C GLN A 90 10.49 0.34 -21.68
N ARG A 91 10.55 1.64 -21.36
CA ARG A 91 11.38 2.62 -22.09
C ARG A 91 12.67 2.99 -21.37
N TYR A 92 12.73 2.83 -20.06
CA TYR A 92 13.83 3.31 -19.24
C TYR A 92 14.30 2.27 -18.23
N THR A 93 15.60 2.24 -18.02
CA THR A 93 16.23 1.72 -16.81
C THR A 93 16.34 2.87 -15.82
N ILE A 94 15.77 2.69 -14.62
CA ILE A 94 15.67 3.71 -13.58
C ILE A 94 16.64 3.35 -12.46
N SER A 95 17.48 4.30 -12.04
CA SER A 95 18.42 4.15 -10.93
C SER A 95 18.41 5.41 -10.06
N ALA A 96 19.08 5.37 -8.91
CA ALA A 96 19.38 6.59 -8.17
C ALA A 96 20.27 7.52 -9.02
N ALA A 97 20.16 8.84 -8.79
CA ALA A 97 20.87 9.84 -9.58
C ALA A 97 22.40 9.75 -9.46
N ASN A 98 22.90 9.43 -8.26
CA ASN A 98 24.33 9.29 -7.99
C ASN A 98 24.65 7.85 -7.57
N ASP A 99 25.78 7.34 -8.03
CA ASP A 99 26.24 5.99 -7.68
C ASP A 99 26.53 5.94 -6.17
N GLY A 100 26.10 4.87 -5.51
CA GLY A 100 26.22 4.73 -4.06
C GLY A 100 25.18 5.50 -3.22
N THR A 101 24.21 6.19 -3.85
CA THR A 101 23.09 6.80 -3.12
C THR A 101 22.28 5.72 -2.41
N VAL A 102 22.23 5.77 -1.09
CA VAL A 102 21.30 4.96 -0.29
C VAL A 102 19.98 5.71 -0.22
N VAL A 103 18.93 5.13 -0.80
CA VAL A 103 17.58 5.70 -0.73
C VAL A 103 17.00 5.39 0.65
N SER A 104 16.70 6.44 1.41
CA SER A 104 15.98 6.31 2.69
C SER A 104 14.57 5.79 2.43
N LEU A 105 14.19 4.73 3.16
CA LEU A 105 12.82 4.20 3.17
C LEU A 105 12.05 4.68 4.40
N VAL A 106 12.57 5.68 5.11
CA VAL A 106 11.90 6.24 6.29
C VAL A 106 10.70 7.07 5.84
N GLU A 107 9.58 6.82 6.49
CA GLU A 107 8.31 7.47 6.19
C GLU A 107 8.06 8.62 7.16
N ARG A 108 7.51 9.72 6.64
CA ARG A 108 6.93 10.80 7.41
C ARG A 108 5.44 10.58 7.54
N PHE A 109 4.97 10.43 8.78
CA PHE A 109 3.55 10.35 9.08
C PHE A 109 2.87 11.70 8.84
N GLY A 110 1.75 11.67 8.14
CA GLY A 110 0.96 12.84 7.77
C GLY A 110 -0.43 12.44 7.30
N LEU A 111 -1.13 13.33 6.59
CA LEU A 111 -2.42 13.00 5.96
C LEU A 111 -2.28 11.85 4.95
N ILE A 112 -1.14 11.81 4.27
CA ILE A 112 -0.68 10.72 3.41
C ILE A 112 0.74 10.38 3.87
N LEU A 113 1.08 9.09 3.95
CA LEU A 113 2.44 8.66 4.22
C LEU A 113 3.35 9.05 3.04
N GLN A 114 4.48 9.66 3.35
CA GLN A 114 5.42 10.17 2.35
C GLN A 114 6.85 9.81 2.74
N PRO A 115 7.79 9.66 1.79
CA PRO A 115 9.21 9.56 2.11
C PRO A 115 9.70 10.79 2.88
N THR A 116 10.64 10.63 3.82
CA THR A 116 11.25 11.77 4.53
C THR A 116 12.09 12.65 3.62
N ASP A 117 12.71 12.05 2.61
CA ASP A 117 13.71 12.65 1.74
C ASP A 117 13.28 12.55 0.28
N ALA A 118 13.55 13.59 -0.49
CA ALA A 118 13.32 13.56 -1.93
C ALA A 118 14.32 12.60 -2.58
N VAL A 119 13.82 11.69 -3.43
CA VAL A 119 14.66 10.77 -4.19
C VAL A 119 14.81 11.29 -5.61
N VAL A 120 16.04 11.56 -6.02
CA VAL A 120 16.35 11.96 -7.39
C VAL A 120 16.72 10.70 -8.18
N PHE A 121 15.97 10.45 -9.26
CA PHE A 121 16.18 9.29 -10.13
C PHE A 121 16.85 9.68 -11.43
N ARG A 122 17.72 8.80 -11.94
CA ARG A 122 18.27 8.84 -13.30
C ARG A 122 17.44 7.90 -14.18
N PHE A 123 17.01 8.40 -15.33
CA PHE A 123 16.29 7.62 -16.34
C PHE A 123 17.19 7.42 -17.56
N GLN A 124 17.61 6.18 -17.80
CA GLN A 124 18.42 5.82 -18.97
C GLN A 124 17.53 5.09 -19.96
N LYS A 125 17.42 5.59 -21.20
CA LYS A 125 16.59 4.95 -22.22
C LYS A 125 17.10 3.54 -22.52
N ARG A 126 16.21 2.55 -22.54
CA ARG A 126 16.51 1.19 -23.00
C ARG A 126 16.65 1.21 -24.52
N VAL A 127 17.76 0.65 -25.01
CA VAL A 127 18.03 0.43 -26.43
C VAL A 127 17.27 -0.80 -26.89
#